data_AF-A0A6J7H5X8-F1
#
_entry.id   AF-A0A6J7H5X8-F1
#
_cell.length_a   1.000
_cell.length_b   1.000
_cell.length_c   1.000
_cell.angle_alpha   90.00
_cell.angle_beta   90.00
_cell.angle_gamma   90.00
#
_symmetry.space_group_name_H-M   'P 1'
#
loop_
_entity.id
_entity.type
_entity.pdbx_description
1 polymer ?
#
loop_
_entity_poly.entity_id
_entity_poly.type
_entity_poly.pdbx_seq_one_letter_code
_entity_poly.pdbx_strand_id
1 'polypeptide(L)'
;MTVYKAIKAEAEAGAKLAIALSNGDTAAADALATGSTADSTAGTSVKSVLLIPQAIFPENVKDVVADGFTTAAKICTTAKLKEACTKYGVQ
;
A
#
# COMPACT_ATOMS: atom_id res chain seq x y z
N MET A 1 9.09 7.64 -12.82
CA MET A 1 8.48 6.43 -12.28
C MET A 1 8.79 6.36 -10.79
N THR A 2 7.81 6.00 -9.97
CA THR A 2 7.98 5.66 -8.55
C THR A 2 7.20 4.39 -8.22
N VAL A 3 7.34 3.89 -7.00
CA VAL A 3 6.60 2.71 -6.51
C VAL A 3 5.72 3.14 -5.34
N TYR A 4 4.41 3.03 -5.53
CA TYR A 4 3.43 3.32 -4.51
C TYR A 4 3.15 2.09 -3.66
N LYS A 5 3.27 2.28 -2.34
CA LYS A 5 2.94 1.29 -1.31
C LYS A 5 1.84 1.90 -0.46
N ALA A 6 0.61 1.39 -0.61
CA ALA A 6 -0.54 1.95 0.08
C ALA A 6 -0.45 1.68 1.58
N ILE A 7 -0.12 2.72 2.37
CA ILE A 7 0.01 2.64 3.82
C ILE A 7 -1.29 2.16 4.47
N LYS A 8 -2.44 2.57 3.92
CA LYS A 8 -3.75 2.13 4.40
C LYS A 8 -3.91 0.61 4.32
N ALA A 9 -3.57 0.02 3.16
CA ALA A 9 -3.65 -1.43 2.98
C ALA A 9 -2.68 -2.18 3.92
N GLU A 10 -1.48 -1.65 4.12
CA GLU A 10 -0.49 -2.21 5.05
C GLU A 10 -0.99 -2.15 6.50
N ALA A 11 -1.53 -1.01 6.94
CA ALA A 11 -2.09 -0.84 8.26
C ALA A 11 -3.32 -1.74 8.50
N GLU A 12 -4.21 -1.87 7.52
CA GLU A 12 -5.37 -2.77 7.61
C GLU A 12 -4.97 -4.24 7.70
N ALA A 13 -3.98 -4.67 6.90
CA ALA A 13 -3.44 -6.03 6.97
C ALA A 13 -2.79 -6.29 8.34
N GLY A 14 -1.95 -5.36 8.81
CA GLY A 14 -1.32 -5.45 10.12
C GLY A 14 -2.32 -5.51 11.26
N ALA A 15 -3.37 -4.67 11.22
CA ALA A 15 -4.44 -4.68 12.21
C ALA A 15 -5.21 -6.00 12.23
N LYS A 16 -5.56 -6.55 11.06
CA LYS A 16 -6.26 -7.85 10.96
C LYS A 16 -5.42 -8.99 11.55
N LEU A 17 -4.12 -9.04 11.25
CA LEU A 17 -3.19 -10.01 11.84
C LEU A 17 -3.12 -9.85 13.36
N ALA A 18 -2.94 -8.62 13.84
CA ALA A 18 -2.83 -8.34 15.27
C ALA A 18 -4.10 -8.74 16.02
N ILE A 19 -5.29 -8.46 15.47
CA ILE A 19 -6.58 -8.87 16.04
C ILE A 19 -6.69 -10.39 16.11
N ALA A 20 -6.39 -11.11 15.02
CA ALA A 20 -6.46 -12.57 14.98
C ALA A 20 -5.53 -13.20 16.03
N LEU A 21 -4.26 -12.75 16.05
CA LEU A 21 -3.27 -13.24 17.00
C LEU A 21 -3.60 -12.89 18.45
N SER A 22 -4.13 -11.68 18.71
CA SER A 22 -4.57 -11.27 20.05
C SER A 22 -5.72 -12.11 20.58
N ASN A 23 -6.54 -12.68 19.69
CA ASN A 23 -7.62 -13.61 20.04
C ASN A 23 -7.14 -15.07 20.13
N GLY A 24 -5.85 -15.33 19.91
CA GLY A 24 -5.29 -16.69 19.84
C GLY A 24 -5.65 -17.46 18.57
N ASP A 25 -6.27 -16.82 17.57
CA ASP A 25 -6.70 -17.44 16.32
C ASP A 25 -5.57 -17.43 15.29
N THR A 26 -4.65 -18.39 15.45
CA THR A 26 -3.52 -18.57 14.54
C THR A 26 -3.96 -19.07 13.16
N ALA A 27 -5.07 -19.79 13.06
CA ALA A 27 -5.62 -20.26 11.78
C ALA A 27 -6.12 -19.09 10.92
N ALA A 28 -6.80 -18.12 11.52
CA ALA A 28 -7.21 -16.90 10.83
C ALA A 28 -6.00 -16.03 10.43
N ALA A 29 -4.99 -15.89 11.30
CA ALA A 29 -3.77 -15.19 10.95
C ALA A 29 -3.04 -15.84 9.77
N ASP A 30 -2.97 -17.18 9.77
CA ASP A 30 -2.37 -17.97 8.68
C ASP A 30 -3.14 -17.84 7.37
N ALA A 31 -4.47 -17.78 7.42
CA ALA A 31 -5.31 -17.59 6.24
C ALA A 31 -5.16 -16.21 5.59
N LEU A 32 -4.71 -15.20 6.35
CA LEU A 32 -4.41 -13.88 5.82
C LEU A 32 -3.06 -13.83 5.08
N ALA A 33 -2.14 -14.74 5.40
CA ALA A 33 -0.81 -14.76 4.80
C ALA A 33 -0.88 -15.09 3.30
N THR A 34 -0.18 -14.29 2.50
CA THR A 34 -0.11 -14.46 1.03
C THR A 34 1.26 -14.99 0.58
N GLY A 35 2.19 -15.17 1.51
CA GLY A 35 3.51 -15.74 1.25
C GLY A 35 4.31 -15.94 2.52
N SER A 36 5.63 -15.99 2.38
CA SER A 36 6.55 -16.09 3.51
C SER A 36 7.78 -15.21 3.31
N THR A 37 8.32 -14.72 4.42
CA THR A 37 9.53 -13.91 4.47
C THR A 37 10.56 -14.62 5.32
N ALA A 38 11.79 -14.74 4.81
CA ALA A 38 12.88 -15.29 5.59
C ALA A 38 13.30 -14.29 6.68
N ASP A 39 13.27 -14.73 7.92
CA ASP A 39 13.90 -14.04 9.04
C ASP A 39 15.33 -14.56 9.18
N SER A 40 16.30 -13.75 8.75
CA SER A 40 17.72 -14.08 8.81
C SER A 40 18.30 -14.11 10.22
N THR A 41 17.60 -13.53 11.20
CA THR A 41 18.01 -13.49 12.61
C THR A 41 17.51 -14.73 13.34
N ALA A 42 16.25 -15.10 13.14
CA ALA A 42 15.67 -16.32 13.72
C ALA A 42 16.02 -17.59 12.91
N GLY A 43 16.49 -17.45 11.67
CA GLY A 43 16.77 -18.58 10.78
C GLY A 43 15.52 -19.34 10.34
N THR A 44 14.35 -18.68 10.32
CA THR A 44 13.06 -19.30 10.02
C THR A 44 12.32 -18.57 8.90
N SER A 45 11.37 -19.26 8.27
CA SER A 45 10.45 -18.64 7.31
C SER A 45 9.18 -18.23 8.04
N VAL A 46 8.89 -16.94 8.05
CA VAL A 46 7.73 -16.36 8.72
C VAL A 46 6.61 -16.16 7.71
N LYS A 47 5.39 -16.59 8.03
CA LYS A 47 4.21 -16.31 7.20
C LYS A 47 3.94 -14.81 7.18
N SER A 48 3.75 -14.26 5.98
CA SER A 48 3.65 -12.83 5.76
C SER A 48 2.50 -12.48 4.84
N VAL A 49 1.91 -11.31 5.06
CA VAL A 49 1.02 -10.68 4.09
C VAL A 49 1.88 -9.83 3.16
N LEU A 50 2.15 -10.36 1.97
CA LEU A 50 2.90 -9.68 0.92
C LEU A 50 1.94 -8.89 0.03
N LEU A 51 1.77 -7.60 0.34
CA LEU A 51 0.98 -6.69 -0.47
C LEU A 51 1.69 -6.37 -1.78
N ILE A 52 0.92 -6.24 -2.86
CA ILE A 52 1.45 -5.92 -4.18
C ILE A 52 1.64 -4.40 -4.28
N PRO A 53 2.87 -3.91 -4.47
CA PRO A 53 3.08 -2.48 -4.71
C PRO A 53 2.64 -2.10 -6.13
N GLN A 54 2.23 -0.84 -6.30
CA GLN A 54 1.83 -0.32 -7.60
C GLN A 54 2.96 0.53 -8.22
N ALA A 55 3.36 0.24 -9.45
CA ALA A 55 4.26 1.11 -10.19
C ALA A 55 3.50 2.36 -10.66
N ILE A 56 4.02 3.55 -10.36
CA ILE A 56 3.41 4.83 -10.69
C ILE A 56 4.22 5.57 -11.75
N PHE A 57 3.50 5.99 -12.77
CA PHE A 57 3.89 6.80 -13.91
C PHE A 57 2.95 8.02 -13.99
N PRO A 58 3.24 9.03 -14.84
CA PRO A 58 2.35 10.18 -15.00
C PRO A 58 0.89 9.79 -15.30
N GLU A 59 0.69 8.77 -16.13
CA GLU A 59 -0.61 8.28 -16.60
C GLU A 59 -1.50 7.64 -15.52
N ASN A 60 -0.93 7.16 -14.42
CA ASN A 60 -1.67 6.49 -13.35
C ASN A 60 -1.47 7.13 -11.97
N VAL A 61 -0.85 8.31 -11.90
CA VAL A 61 -0.66 9.04 -10.62
C VAL A 61 -1.98 9.43 -9.95
N LYS A 62 -3.07 9.53 -10.72
CA LYS A 62 -4.43 9.75 -10.20
C LYS A 62 -4.89 8.65 -9.25
N ASP A 63 -4.34 7.44 -9.36
CA ASP A 63 -4.72 6.31 -8.50
C ASP A 63 -4.31 6.55 -7.04
N VAL A 64 -3.21 7.27 -6.80
CA VAL A 64 -2.74 7.65 -5.45
C VAL A 64 -3.70 8.65 -4.78
N VAL A 65 -4.33 9.51 -5.59
CA VAL A 65 -5.35 10.45 -5.11
C VAL A 65 -6.67 9.71 -4.89
N ALA A 66 -7.04 8.80 -5.79
CA ALA A 66 -8.23 7.98 -5.67
C ALA A 66 -8.20 7.05 -4.46
N ASP A 67 -7.02 6.54 -4.08
CA ASP A 67 -6.83 5.76 -2.83
C ASP A 67 -7.00 6.64 -1.56
N GLY A 68 -6.98 7.97 -1.70
CA GLY A 68 -7.14 8.92 -0.60
C GLY A 68 -5.85 9.18 0.18
N PHE A 69 -4.71 8.71 -0.31
CA PHE A 69 -3.40 8.95 0.31
C PHE A 69 -3.01 10.44 0.30
N THR A 70 -3.37 11.14 -0.77
CA THR A 70 -3.17 12.59 -0.91
C THR A 70 -4.33 13.20 -1.72
N THR A 71 -4.30 14.50 -1.93
CA THR A 71 -5.31 15.22 -2.71
C THR A 71 -4.66 15.92 -3.91
N ALA A 72 -5.40 16.15 -4.99
CA ALA A 72 -4.89 16.93 -6.13
C ALA A 72 -4.43 18.32 -5.72
N ALA A 73 -5.12 18.97 -4.76
CA ALA A 73 -4.72 20.27 -4.24
C ALA A 73 -3.29 20.28 -3.65
N LYS A 74 -2.83 19.15 -3.07
CA LYS A 74 -1.48 19.01 -2.51
C LYS A 74 -0.41 18.78 -3.58
N ILE A 75 -0.77 18.27 -4.76
CA ILE A 75 0.19 17.90 -5.81
C ILE A 75 0.17 18.83 -7.03
N CYS A 76 -0.97 19.47 -7.33
CA CYS A 76 -1.14 20.40 -8.44
C CYS A 76 -0.89 21.85 -8.00
N THR A 77 0.25 22.11 -7.39
CA THR A 77 0.52 23.38 -6.67
C THR A 77 1.07 24.50 -7.56
N THR A 78 1.77 24.17 -8.65
CA THR A 78 2.35 25.14 -9.60
C THR A 78 1.58 25.14 -10.93
N ALA A 79 1.70 26.19 -11.73
CA ALA A 79 1.04 26.26 -13.05
C ALA A 79 1.37 25.05 -13.94
N LYS A 80 2.66 24.67 -14.01
CA LYS A 80 3.13 23.48 -14.74
C LYS A 80 2.51 22.18 -14.21
N LEU A 81 2.38 22.04 -12.88
CA LEU A 81 1.79 20.84 -12.29
C LEU A 81 0.27 20.80 -12.50
N LYS A 82 -0.42 21.94 -12.48
CA LYS A 82 -1.84 22.02 -12.81
C LYS A 82 -2.13 21.57 -14.24
N GLU A 83 -1.35 22.02 -15.21
CA GLU A 83 -1.47 21.56 -16.60
C GLU A 83 -1.25 20.04 -16.73
N ALA A 84 -0.22 19.52 -16.06
CA ALA A 84 0.04 18.08 -16.03
C ALA A 84 -1.10 17.29 -15.35
N CYS A 85 -1.61 17.78 -14.23
CA CYS A 85 -2.74 17.17 -13.51
C CYS A 85 -3.98 17.10 -14.41
N THR A 86 -4.33 18.19 -15.10
CA THR A 86 -5.42 18.20 -16.07
C THR A 86 -5.18 17.19 -17.19
N LYS A 87 -3.97 17.15 -17.76
CA LYS A 87 -3.60 16.20 -18.81
C LYS A 87 -3.76 14.74 -18.38
N TYR A 88 -3.41 14.42 -17.14
CA TYR A 88 -3.44 13.04 -16.62
C TYR A 88 -4.69 12.72 -15.78
N GLY A 89 -5.68 13.61 -15.74
CA GLY A 89 -6.96 13.38 -15.05
C GLY A 89 -6.83 13.29 -13.52
N VAL A 90 -5.89 14.02 -12.94
CA VAL A 90 -5.69 14.14 -11.50
C VAL A 90 -6.60 15.24 -10.97
N GLN A 91 -7.61 14.87 -10.19
CA GLN A 91 -8.66 15.77 -9.68
C GLN A 91 -8.70 15.80 -8.16
#